data_AF-A0A349KTW9-F1
#
_entry.id   AF-A0A349KTW9-F1
#
_cell.length_a   1.000
_cell.length_b   1.000
_cell.length_c   1.000
_cell.angle_alpha   90.00
_cell.angle_beta   90.00
_cell.angle_gamma   90.00
#
_symmetry.space_group_name_H-M   'P 1'
#
loop_
_entity.id
_entity.type
_entity.pdbx_description
1 polymer ?
#
loop_
_entity_poly.entity_id
_entity_poly.type
_entity_poly.pdbx_seq_one_letter_code
_entity_poly.pdbx_strand_id
1 'polypeptide(L)' 'MVALVIAEHDNASLKGSTHHTVTAALQCGGEVHLL' A
#
# COMPACT_ATOMS: atom_id res chain seq x y z
N MET A 1 -9.14 -10.21 -7.44
CA MET A 1 -9.37 -9.01 -6.58
C MET A 1 -8.41 -7.93 -7.05
N VAL A 2 -8.78 -6.66 -6.99
CA VAL A 2 -7.87 -5.52 -7.23
C VAL A 2 -7.90 -4.65 -5.98
N ALA A 3 -6.73 -4.25 -5.49
CA ALA A 3 -6.57 -3.41 -4.31
C ALA A 3 -5.92 -2.08 -4.69
N LEU A 4 -6.57 -0.97 -4.33
CA LEU A 4 -5.99 0.36 -4.39
C LEU A 4 -5.46 0.73 -3.00
N VAL A 5 -4.14 0.87 -2.88
CA VAL A 5 -3.46 1.33 -1.68
C VAL A 5 -3.11 2.81 -1.85
N ILE A 6 -3.59 3.64 -0.93
CA ILE A 6 -3.18 5.04 -0.84
C ILE A 6 -1.97 5.14 0.07
N ALA A 7 -0.87 5.62 -0.48
CA ALA A 7 0.38 5.76 0.24
C ALA A 7 0.28 6.88 1.28
N GLU A 8 0.54 6.54 2.54
CA GLU A 8 0.74 7.54 3.58
C GLU A 8 2.20 7.99 3.55
N HIS A 9 2.40 9.30 3.49
CA HIS A 9 3.71 9.92 3.51
C HIS A 9 3.68 11.25 4.29
N ASP A 10 4.87 11.79 4.55
CA ASP A 10 5.06 13.18 4.94
C ASP A 10 5.83 13.92 3.83
N ASN A 11 6.40 15.09 4.13
CA ASN A 11 7.12 15.91 3.14
C ASN A 11 8.50 15.33 2.75
N ALA A 12 8.98 14.29 3.42
CA ALA A 12 10.31 13.75 3.23
C ALA A 12 10.29 12.24 2.91
N SER A 13 9.27 11.51 3.38
CA SER A 13 9.31 10.05 3.41
C SER A 13 7.94 9.39 3.39
N LEU A 14 7.92 8.15 2.88
CA LEU A 14 6.80 7.22 3.03
C LEU A 14 6.77 6.70 4.46
N LYS A 15 5.59 6.66 5.04
CA LYS A 15 5.41 6.06 6.36
C LYS A 15 5.37 4.54 6.26
N GLY A 16 5.83 3.88 7.33
CA GLY A 16 5.82 2.41 7.43
C GLY A 16 4.44 1.78 7.27
N SER A 17 3.36 2.53 7.58
CA SER A 17 1.97 2.12 7.34
C SER A 17 1.72 1.73 5.89
N THR A 18 2.33 2.42 4.92
CA THR A 18 2.21 2.10 3.49
C THR A 18 2.73 0.69 3.19
N HIS A 19 3.90 0.30 3.71
CA HIS A 19 4.46 -1.02 3.48
C HIS A 19 3.63 -2.15 4.11
N HIS A 20 3.07 -1.92 5.29
CA HIS A 20 2.17 -2.88 5.93
C HIS A 20 0.91 -3.09 5.09
N THR A 21 0.29 -2.01 4.62
CA THR A 21 -0.92 -2.07 3.79
C THR A 21 -0.66 -2.77 2.46
N VAL A 22 0.47 -2.51 1.80
CA VAL A 22 0.85 -3.21 0.56
C VAL A 22 1.03 -4.70 0.81
N THR A 23 1.70 -5.08 1.89
CA THR A 23 1.91 -6.49 2.25
C THR A 23 0.57 -7.22 2.46
N ALA A 24 -0.35 -6.59 3.19
CA ALA A 24 -1.70 -7.12 3.39
C ALA A 24 -2.48 -7.24 2.07
N ALA A 25 -2.42 -6.22 1.20
CA ALA A 25 -3.09 -6.23 -0.09
C ALA A 25 -2.57 -7.36 -1.02
N LEU A 26 -1.25 -7.60 -1.02
CA LEU A 26 -0.66 -8.72 -1.76
C LEU A 26 -1.12 -10.07 -1.22
N GLN A 27 -1.27 -10.22 0.10
CA GLN A 27 -1.80 -11.44 0.72
C GLN A 27 -3.27 -11.72 0.36
N CYS A 28 -4.04 -10.69 0.00
CA CYS A 28 -5.40 -10.87 -0.52
C CYS A 28 -5.45 -11.48 -1.94
N GLY A 29 -4.30 -11.79 -2.56
CA GLY A 29 -4.23 -12.52 -3.83
C GLY A 29 -4.71 -11.71 -5.04
N GLY A 30 -4.55 -10.39 -4.98
CA GLY A 30 -4.99 -9.46 -6.02
C GLY A 30 -3.87 -8.60 -6.59
N GLU A 31 -4.16 -7.94 -7.72
CA GLU A 31 -3.31 -6.87 -8.25
C GLU A 31 -3.34 -5.67 -7.29
N VAL A 32 -2.18 -5.06 -7.06
CA VAL A 32 -2.05 -3.90 -6.16
C VAL A 32 -1.65 -2.67 -6.95
N HIS A 33 -2.50 -1.64 -6.91
CA HIS A 33 -2.19 -0.30 -7.39
C HIS A 33 -1.83 0.58 -6.21
N LEU A 34 -0.80 1.41 -6.37
CA LEU A 34 -0.28 2.28 -5.32
C LEU A 34 -0.26 3.72 -5.83
N LEU A 35 -0.99 4.60 -5.14
CA LEU A 35 -1.17 6.03 -5.44
C LEU A 35 -0.77 6.85 -4.23
#